data_AF-A0A435TC05-F1
#
_entry.id   AF-A0A435TC05-F1
#
_cell.length_a   1.000
_cell.length_b   1.000
_cell.length_c   1.000
_cell.angle_alpha   90.00
_cell.angle_beta   90.00
_cell.angle_gamma   90.00
#
_symmetry.space_group_name_H-M   'P 1'
#
loop_
_entity.id
_entity.type
_entity.pdbx_description
1 polymer ?
#
loop_
_entity_poly.entity_id
_entity_poly.type
_entity_poly.pdbx_seq_one_letter_code
_entity_poly.pdbx_strand_id
1 'polypeptide(L)'
;GDDTAKWVKDNYGAGQSWVDLGTFKDKDGKPGFFAFPYKADVKSLVWYSPDNFEEAGYKVPKTQEELADLEKKIIADGGKPWCIGLGSGGATGWPATDWVEDLMLRTQPPEVYDKWVKNEIPFNDPAVVNAIDIFGKIATDDKMVDGGAKAVAATDFRDSPKGLFSVPPKCYLHHQASFIPTFFPEGTKVGQDADFFYFPPYAAKPELGTPVLGAGTLAMITKDSKSARAFIEFLKMPLAHEIWMAEGGFVTPLKSVNKDAYASDALKKQGEILANASTFRFDGSDLMPGKIGAGAFWTGMIDLVGGKSAQDVATDIQKSWDAIK
;
A
#
# COMPACT_ATOMS: atom_id res chain seq x y z
N GLY A 1 22.41 13.89 3.72
CA GLY A 1 23.86 13.74 3.84
C GLY A 1 24.18 12.35 4.34
N ASP A 2 25.42 11.90 4.13
CA ASP A 2 25.83 10.50 4.28
C ASP A 2 25.66 9.97 5.71
N ASP A 3 25.95 10.78 6.73
CA ASP A 3 25.75 10.38 8.13
C ASP A 3 24.28 10.09 8.45
N THR A 4 23.36 10.93 7.97
CA THR A 4 21.92 10.71 8.12
C THR A 4 21.46 9.49 7.32
N ALA A 5 21.98 9.27 6.12
CA ALA A 5 21.66 8.09 5.33
C ALA A 5 22.11 6.80 6.04
N LYS A 6 23.33 6.79 6.56
CA LYS A 6 23.85 5.68 7.37
C LYS A 6 22.99 5.45 8.62
N TRP A 7 22.61 6.53 9.31
CA TRP A 7 21.74 6.43 10.46
C TRP A 7 20.39 5.79 10.10
N VAL A 8 19.74 6.22 9.01
CA VAL A 8 18.48 5.62 8.53
C VAL A 8 18.67 4.14 8.21
N LYS A 9 19.72 3.78 7.47
CA LYS A 9 20.04 2.39 7.10
C LYS A 9 20.12 1.46 8.32
N ASP A 10 20.78 1.92 9.38
CA ASP A 10 21.07 1.09 10.56
C ASP A 10 19.87 1.02 11.52
N ASN A 11 19.07 2.10 11.62
CA ASN A 11 18.06 2.25 12.66
C ASN A 11 16.62 1.97 12.19
N TYR A 12 16.35 1.98 10.88
CA TYR A 12 15.00 1.70 10.35
C TYR A 12 14.82 0.22 9.95
N GLY A 13 13.58 -0.28 10.05
CA GLY A 13 13.14 -1.48 9.35
C GLY A 13 13.24 -1.28 7.84
N ALA A 14 13.73 -2.29 7.11
CA ALA A 14 14.05 -2.17 5.68
C ALA A 14 14.92 -0.93 5.33
N GLY A 15 15.84 -0.52 6.22
CA GLY A 15 16.53 0.77 6.19
C GLY A 15 17.16 1.19 4.85
N GLN A 16 17.67 0.24 4.04
CA GLN A 16 18.19 0.56 2.70
C GLN A 16 17.11 1.13 1.78
N SER A 17 15.89 0.62 1.85
CA SER A 17 14.75 1.10 1.04
C SER A 17 14.45 2.57 1.32
N TRP A 18 14.54 2.97 2.59
CA TRP A 18 14.34 4.34 3.04
C TRP A 18 15.48 5.28 2.63
N VAL A 19 16.72 4.77 2.63
CA VAL A 19 17.87 5.51 2.09
C VAL A 19 17.70 5.75 0.60
N ASP A 20 17.33 4.71 -0.15
CA ASP A 20 17.16 4.80 -1.60
C ASP A 20 16.04 5.77 -1.96
N LEU A 21 14.90 5.72 -1.25
CA LEU A 21 13.79 6.67 -1.39
C LEU A 21 14.21 8.13 -1.13
N GLY A 22 15.07 8.34 -0.13
CA GLY A 22 15.54 9.68 0.23
C GLY A 22 16.71 10.20 -0.61
N THR A 23 17.21 9.40 -1.57
CA THR A 23 18.40 9.70 -2.36
C THR A 23 18.02 10.22 -3.75
N PHE A 24 18.46 11.43 -4.06
CA PHE A 24 18.23 12.07 -5.37
C PHE A 24 19.55 12.54 -5.97
N LYS A 25 19.53 12.89 -7.25
CA LYS A 25 20.68 13.54 -7.90
C LYS A 25 20.71 15.01 -7.50
N ASP A 26 21.89 15.49 -7.11
CA ASP A 26 22.15 16.90 -6.90
C ASP A 26 22.29 17.66 -8.24
N LYS A 27 22.56 18.96 -8.15
CA LYS A 27 22.77 19.83 -9.33
C LYS A 27 23.91 19.38 -10.24
N ASP A 28 24.87 18.61 -9.72
CA ASP A 28 26.04 18.11 -10.44
C ASP A 28 25.84 16.64 -10.88
N GLY A 29 24.62 16.10 -10.69
CA GLY A 29 24.24 14.74 -11.05
C GLY A 29 24.71 13.66 -10.07
N LYS A 30 25.30 14.03 -8.94
CA LYS A 30 25.79 13.08 -7.93
C LYS A 30 24.66 12.66 -7.00
N PRO A 31 24.58 11.37 -6.62
CA PRO A 31 23.59 10.92 -5.65
C PRO A 31 23.86 11.54 -4.28
N GLY A 32 22.81 12.01 -3.62
CA GLY A 32 22.86 12.51 -2.26
C GLY A 32 21.55 12.24 -1.52
N PHE A 33 21.65 11.99 -0.22
CA PHE A 33 20.47 11.79 0.63
C PHE A 33 19.89 13.15 1.03
N PHE A 34 18.71 13.51 0.50
CA PHE A 34 18.09 14.82 0.64
C PHE A 34 16.74 14.83 1.36
N ALA A 35 16.11 13.66 1.51
CA ALA A 35 14.79 13.55 2.10
C ALA A 35 14.79 12.51 3.23
N PHE A 36 14.51 12.96 4.45
CA PHE A 36 14.47 12.12 5.64
C PHE A 36 13.07 11.52 5.85
N PRO A 37 12.88 10.19 5.81
CA PRO A 37 11.58 9.59 6.03
C PRO A 37 11.18 9.64 7.50
N TYR A 38 9.95 10.06 7.77
CA TYR A 38 9.48 10.30 9.14
C TYR A 38 8.18 9.58 9.51
N LYS A 39 7.11 9.82 8.77
CA LYS A 39 5.81 9.13 8.93
C LYS A 39 5.61 8.19 7.74
N ALA A 40 5.01 7.03 7.99
CA ALA A 40 4.54 6.15 6.92
C ALA A 40 3.05 5.80 7.10
N ASP A 41 2.41 5.52 5.97
CA ASP A 41 1.11 4.87 5.89
C ASP A 41 1.33 3.46 5.32
N VAL A 42 0.84 2.44 6.01
CA VAL A 42 1.02 1.03 5.62
C VAL A 42 -0.08 0.66 4.64
N LYS A 43 0.29 0.26 3.41
CA LYS A 43 -0.66 -0.07 2.34
C LYS A 43 -0.93 -1.56 2.18
N SER A 44 0.00 -2.42 2.60
CA SER A 44 -0.15 -3.88 2.55
C SER A 44 -1.08 -4.44 3.63
N LEU A 45 -2.31 -3.93 3.73
CA LEU A 45 -3.30 -4.32 4.74
C LEU A 45 -4.59 -4.81 4.08
N VAL A 46 -5.17 -5.86 4.67
CA VAL A 46 -6.54 -6.31 4.36
C VAL A 46 -7.38 -6.18 5.62
N TRP A 47 -8.42 -5.37 5.52
CA TRP A 47 -9.38 -5.06 6.57
C TRP A 47 -10.56 -6.03 6.52
N TYR A 48 -11.08 -6.38 7.69
CA TYR A 48 -12.22 -7.28 7.86
C TYR A 48 -12.96 -6.95 9.16
N SER A 49 -14.16 -7.49 9.33
CA SER A 49 -14.90 -7.46 10.60
C SER A 49 -14.66 -8.78 11.35
N PRO A 50 -14.09 -8.75 12.58
CA PRO A 50 -13.90 -9.94 13.40
C PRO A 50 -15.20 -10.69 13.68
N ASP A 51 -16.28 -9.97 13.99
CA ASP A 51 -17.60 -10.56 14.28
C ASP A 51 -18.14 -11.34 13.08
N ASN A 52 -18.06 -10.77 11.87
CA ASN A 52 -18.49 -11.47 10.65
C ASN A 52 -17.63 -12.70 10.36
N PHE A 53 -16.33 -12.65 10.67
CA PHE A 53 -15.43 -13.80 10.52
C PHE A 53 -15.76 -14.90 11.53
N GLU A 54 -16.05 -14.53 12.78
CA GLU A 54 -16.44 -15.47 13.82
C GLU A 54 -17.76 -16.16 13.47
N GLU A 55 -18.79 -15.39 13.08
CA GLU A 55 -20.11 -15.91 12.71
C GLU A 55 -20.03 -16.85 11.50
N ALA A 56 -19.24 -16.51 10.48
CA ALA A 56 -19.06 -17.34 9.29
C ALA A 56 -18.03 -18.48 9.45
N GLY A 57 -17.32 -18.54 10.58
CA GLY A 57 -16.28 -19.53 10.84
C GLY A 57 -15.03 -19.37 9.96
N TYR A 58 -14.72 -18.14 9.55
CA TYR A 58 -13.55 -17.79 8.75
C TYR A 58 -12.31 -17.58 9.62
N LYS A 59 -11.14 -17.77 9.00
CA LYS A 59 -9.84 -17.60 9.64
C LYS A 59 -9.02 -16.62 8.82
N VAL A 60 -8.23 -15.80 9.52
CA VAL A 60 -7.27 -14.89 8.91
C VAL A 60 -6.21 -15.69 8.14
N PRO A 61 -6.06 -15.48 6.82
CA PRO A 61 -5.09 -16.19 6.01
C PRO A 61 -3.68 -15.61 6.22
N LYS A 62 -2.67 -16.48 6.18
CA LYS A 62 -1.26 -16.14 6.35
C LYS A 62 -0.47 -16.20 5.04
N THR A 63 -1.06 -16.80 4.01
CA THR A 63 -0.46 -16.93 2.67
C THR A 63 -1.48 -16.54 1.60
N GLN A 64 -1.01 -16.20 0.41
CA GLN A 64 -1.90 -15.94 -0.74
C GLN A 64 -2.70 -17.18 -1.13
N GLU A 65 -2.14 -18.37 -0.94
CA GLU A 65 -2.85 -19.64 -1.15
C GLU A 65 -4.00 -19.82 -0.14
N GLU A 66 -3.77 -19.52 1.15
CA GLU A 66 -4.82 -19.54 2.17
C GLU A 66 -5.88 -18.45 1.92
N LEU A 67 -5.47 -17.27 1.43
CA LEU A 67 -6.38 -16.20 1.04
C LEU A 67 -7.27 -16.64 -0.13
N ALA A 68 -6.71 -17.26 -1.16
CA ALA A 68 -7.48 -17.80 -2.28
C ALA A 68 -8.46 -18.90 -1.86
N ASP A 69 -8.10 -19.72 -0.88
CA ASP A 69 -9.01 -20.72 -0.32
C ASP A 69 -10.13 -20.09 0.52
N LEU A 70 -9.83 -19.04 1.28
CA LEU A 70 -10.83 -18.23 1.98
C LEU A 70 -11.81 -17.58 0.99
N GLU A 71 -11.32 -16.98 -0.10
CA GLU A 71 -12.15 -16.37 -1.15
C GLU A 71 -13.12 -17.40 -1.76
N LYS A 72 -12.62 -18.59 -2.12
CA LYS A 72 -13.46 -19.69 -2.63
C LYS A 72 -14.52 -20.10 -1.61
N LYS A 73 -14.14 -20.19 -0.33
CA LYS A 73 -15.07 -20.54 0.76
C LYS A 73 -16.17 -19.48 0.90
N ILE A 74 -15.81 -18.19 0.90
CA ILE A 74 -16.79 -17.09 0.98
C ILE A 74 -17.79 -17.18 -0.17
N ILE A 75 -17.32 -17.44 -1.39
CA ILE A 75 -18.18 -17.61 -2.57
C ILE A 75 -19.10 -18.84 -2.41
N ALA A 76 -18.57 -19.96 -1.92
CA ALA A 76 -19.34 -21.18 -1.72
C ALA A 76 -20.43 -21.02 -0.64
N ASP A 77 -20.16 -20.21 0.39
CA ASP A 77 -21.12 -19.85 1.44
C ASP A 77 -22.12 -18.77 0.97
N GLY A 78 -22.01 -18.28 -0.27
CA GLY A 78 -22.93 -17.31 -0.89
C GLY A 78 -22.58 -15.83 -0.68
N GLY A 79 -21.43 -15.54 -0.06
CA GLY A 79 -20.93 -14.18 0.15
C GLY A 79 -20.09 -13.64 -1.00
N LYS A 80 -19.62 -12.38 -0.85
CA LYS A 80 -18.61 -11.77 -1.73
C LYS A 80 -17.30 -11.62 -0.95
N PRO A 81 -16.16 -12.08 -1.48
CA PRO A 81 -14.89 -11.85 -0.82
C PRO A 81 -14.58 -10.37 -0.60
N TRP A 82 -14.63 -9.54 -1.64
CA TRP A 82 -14.03 -8.21 -1.62
C TRP A 82 -15.02 -7.05 -1.70
N CYS A 83 -14.77 -6.04 -0.86
CA CYS A 83 -15.27 -4.68 -1.02
C CYS A 83 -14.24 -3.88 -1.81
N ILE A 84 -14.57 -3.46 -3.04
CA ILE A 84 -13.66 -2.65 -3.87
C ILE A 84 -14.40 -1.43 -4.39
N GLY A 85 -13.82 -0.25 -4.18
CA GLY A 85 -14.26 1.00 -4.79
C GLY A 85 -13.05 1.77 -5.31
N LEU A 86 -13.10 2.13 -6.60
CA LEU A 86 -12.03 2.85 -7.29
C LEU A 86 -12.38 4.32 -7.54
N GLY A 87 -13.63 4.71 -7.29
CA GLY A 87 -14.11 6.09 -7.41
C GLY A 87 -13.40 7.00 -6.42
N SER A 88 -12.91 8.15 -6.88
CA SER A 88 -12.26 9.16 -6.02
C SER A 88 -12.32 10.56 -6.63
N GLY A 89 -13.41 10.90 -7.31
CA GLY A 89 -13.54 12.15 -8.06
C GLY A 89 -12.44 12.30 -9.11
N GLY A 90 -11.68 13.39 -9.04
CA GLY A 90 -10.57 13.66 -9.96
C GLY A 90 -9.38 12.68 -9.87
N ALA A 91 -9.34 11.83 -8.83
CA ALA A 91 -8.31 10.81 -8.66
C ALA A 91 -8.83 9.38 -8.92
N THR A 92 -10.03 9.23 -9.48
CA THR A 92 -10.63 7.91 -9.75
C THR A 92 -9.65 6.97 -10.46
N GLY A 93 -9.45 5.77 -9.92
CA GLY A 93 -8.49 4.78 -10.39
C GLY A 93 -7.27 4.59 -9.47
N TRP A 94 -6.92 5.58 -8.63
CA TRP A 94 -5.78 5.46 -7.71
C TRP A 94 -5.85 4.24 -6.78
N PRO A 95 -7.00 3.81 -6.20
CA PRO A 95 -6.99 2.68 -5.27
C PRO A 95 -6.55 1.37 -5.93
N ALA A 96 -6.68 1.25 -7.26
CA ALA A 96 -6.23 0.08 -8.00
C ALA A 96 -4.72 0.04 -8.24
N THR A 97 -4.03 1.19 -8.20
CA THR A 97 -2.56 1.17 -8.29
C THR A 97 -1.95 0.54 -7.05
N ASP A 98 -2.51 0.82 -5.87
CA ASP A 98 -2.13 0.15 -4.61
C ASP A 98 -2.20 -1.38 -4.74
N TRP A 99 -3.28 -1.91 -5.33
CA TRP A 99 -3.42 -3.34 -5.60
C TRP A 99 -2.30 -3.87 -6.51
N VAL A 100 -2.09 -3.23 -7.66
CA VAL A 100 -1.09 -3.67 -8.64
C VAL A 100 0.31 -3.59 -8.06
N GLU A 101 0.63 -2.55 -7.32
CA GLU A 101 1.92 -2.35 -6.68
C GLU A 101 2.20 -3.38 -5.60
N ASP A 102 1.20 -3.66 -4.75
CA ASP A 102 1.36 -4.66 -3.70
C ASP A 102 1.48 -6.08 -4.30
N LEU A 103 0.73 -6.38 -5.37
CA LEU A 103 0.84 -7.61 -6.15
C LEU A 103 2.18 -7.74 -6.88
N MET A 104 2.77 -6.64 -7.38
CA MET A 104 4.14 -6.64 -7.90
C MET A 104 5.11 -7.08 -6.81
N LEU A 105 4.99 -6.54 -5.58
CA LEU A 105 5.82 -6.96 -4.45
C LEU A 105 5.57 -8.41 -4.02
N ARG A 106 4.35 -8.94 -4.20
CA ARG A 106 4.05 -10.36 -3.90
C ARG A 106 4.54 -11.32 -4.98
N THR A 107 4.74 -10.86 -6.21
CA THR A 107 5.03 -11.74 -7.34
C THR A 107 6.42 -11.57 -7.91
N GLN A 108 7.10 -10.46 -7.63
CA GLN A 108 8.39 -10.10 -8.20
C GLN A 108 9.40 -9.69 -7.13
N PRO A 109 10.71 -9.90 -7.38
CA PRO A 109 11.78 -9.29 -6.58
C PRO A 109 11.67 -7.75 -6.59
N PRO A 110 12.09 -7.07 -5.51
CA PRO A 110 11.93 -5.63 -5.38
C PRO A 110 12.69 -4.83 -6.43
N GLU A 111 13.76 -5.37 -7.02
CA GLU A 111 14.51 -4.72 -8.10
C GLU A 111 13.67 -4.60 -9.39
N VAL A 112 12.72 -5.50 -9.61
CA VAL A 112 11.77 -5.41 -10.74
C VAL A 112 10.82 -4.24 -10.52
N TYR A 113 10.33 -4.06 -9.30
CA TYR A 113 9.51 -2.91 -8.91
C TYR A 113 10.28 -1.59 -9.13
N ASP A 114 11.53 -1.53 -8.68
CA ASP A 114 12.38 -0.33 -8.82
C ASP A 114 12.62 0.05 -10.28
N LYS A 115 12.86 -0.95 -11.14
CA LYS A 115 13.02 -0.75 -12.58
C LYS A 115 11.72 -0.29 -13.23
N TRP A 116 10.58 -0.84 -12.82
CA TRP A 116 9.28 -0.49 -13.38
C TRP A 116 8.88 0.95 -13.05
N VAL A 117 9.05 1.37 -11.80
CA VAL A 117 8.74 2.75 -11.36
C VAL A 117 9.58 3.79 -12.12
N LYS A 118 10.82 3.46 -12.49
CA LYS A 118 11.70 4.32 -13.31
C LYS A 118 11.51 4.15 -14.81
N ASN A 119 10.63 3.23 -15.22
CA ASN A 119 10.41 2.81 -16.60
C ASN A 119 11.69 2.31 -17.31
N GLU A 120 12.59 1.67 -16.55
CA GLU A 120 13.72 0.88 -17.07
C GLU A 120 13.25 -0.48 -17.61
N ILE A 121 12.13 -0.99 -17.08
CA ILE A 121 11.28 -1.97 -17.76
C ILE A 121 9.94 -1.31 -18.09
N PRO A 122 9.33 -1.65 -19.24
CA PRO A 122 8.11 -0.99 -19.66
C PRO A 122 6.89 -1.50 -18.87
N PHE A 123 5.80 -0.73 -18.87
CA PHE A 123 4.53 -1.15 -18.25
C PHE A 123 3.98 -2.44 -18.84
N ASN A 124 4.25 -2.70 -20.11
CA ASN A 124 3.82 -3.92 -20.81
C ASN A 124 4.82 -5.08 -20.69
N ASP A 125 5.78 -4.99 -19.76
CA ASP A 125 6.60 -6.12 -19.36
C ASP A 125 5.73 -7.23 -18.74
N PRO A 126 6.01 -8.52 -19.01
CA PRO A 126 5.21 -9.63 -18.48
C PRO A 126 5.05 -9.62 -16.96
N ALA A 127 6.05 -9.13 -16.21
CA ALA A 127 5.98 -9.04 -14.76
C ALA A 127 4.88 -8.07 -14.29
N VAL A 128 4.79 -6.90 -14.94
CA VAL A 128 3.81 -5.85 -14.65
C VAL A 128 2.42 -6.27 -15.12
N VAL A 129 2.32 -6.81 -16.34
CA VAL A 129 1.06 -7.32 -16.89
C VAL A 129 0.48 -8.41 -16.00
N ASN A 130 1.31 -9.30 -15.44
CA ASN A 130 0.85 -10.32 -14.50
C ASN A 130 0.19 -9.72 -13.24
N ALA A 131 0.76 -8.66 -12.64
CA ALA A 131 0.16 -8.02 -11.48
C ALA A 131 -1.18 -7.34 -11.82
N ILE A 132 -1.25 -6.65 -12.96
CA ILE A 132 -2.49 -6.05 -13.48
C ILE A 132 -3.54 -7.12 -13.75
N ASP A 133 -3.16 -8.26 -14.33
CA ASP A 133 -4.06 -9.38 -14.63
C ASP A 133 -4.61 -10.05 -13.36
N ILE A 134 -3.78 -10.24 -12.32
CA ILE A 134 -4.25 -10.77 -11.03
C ILE A 134 -5.30 -9.83 -10.42
N PHE A 135 -5.02 -8.53 -10.36
CA PHE A 135 -6.02 -7.56 -9.88
C PHE A 135 -7.27 -7.56 -10.74
N GLY A 136 -7.12 -7.56 -12.07
CA GLY A 136 -8.23 -7.60 -13.02
C GLY A 136 -9.14 -8.80 -12.79
N LYS A 137 -8.58 -10.00 -12.55
CA LYS A 137 -9.36 -11.21 -12.24
C LYS A 137 -10.18 -11.08 -10.95
N ILE A 138 -9.66 -10.38 -9.94
CA ILE A 138 -10.40 -10.12 -8.69
C ILE A 138 -11.50 -9.09 -8.96
N ALA A 139 -11.13 -7.94 -9.53
CA ALA A 139 -12.01 -6.78 -9.67
C ALA A 139 -13.11 -6.95 -10.73
N THR A 140 -12.98 -7.90 -11.66
CA THR A 140 -13.94 -8.11 -12.75
C THR A 140 -14.76 -9.40 -12.67
N ASP A 141 -14.53 -10.24 -11.66
CA ASP A 141 -15.40 -11.39 -11.39
C ASP A 141 -16.56 -10.96 -10.48
N ASP A 142 -17.78 -11.03 -11.01
CA ASP A 142 -19.01 -10.69 -10.27
C ASP A 142 -19.18 -11.50 -8.98
N LYS A 143 -18.55 -12.67 -8.84
CA LYS A 143 -18.57 -13.47 -7.60
C LYS A 143 -17.59 -12.96 -6.55
N MET A 144 -16.52 -12.29 -6.98
CA MET A 144 -15.44 -11.82 -6.11
C MET A 144 -15.78 -10.52 -5.39
N VAL A 145 -16.61 -9.65 -5.98
CA VAL A 145 -16.80 -8.27 -5.51
C VAL A 145 -18.25 -7.93 -5.19
N ASP A 146 -18.45 -7.10 -4.15
CA ASP A 146 -19.75 -6.50 -3.85
C ASP A 146 -20.24 -5.63 -5.03
N GLY A 147 -21.53 -5.76 -5.38
CA GLY A 147 -22.14 -5.07 -6.51
C GLY A 147 -21.68 -5.54 -7.91
N GLY A 148 -20.76 -6.51 -7.99
CA GLY A 148 -20.20 -7.01 -9.25
C GLY A 148 -19.20 -6.05 -9.91
N ALA A 149 -18.60 -6.47 -11.02
CA ALA A 149 -17.51 -5.76 -11.71
C ALA A 149 -17.87 -4.30 -12.04
N LYS A 150 -19.14 -4.06 -12.41
CA LYS A 150 -19.66 -2.73 -12.76
C LYS A 150 -19.67 -1.75 -11.58
N ALA A 151 -19.79 -2.25 -10.35
CA ALA A 151 -19.82 -1.41 -9.16
C ALA A 151 -18.43 -0.94 -8.74
N VAL A 152 -17.37 -1.68 -9.10
CA VAL A 152 -15.99 -1.41 -8.67
C VAL A 152 -15.52 -0.02 -9.09
N ALA A 153 -15.74 0.36 -10.36
CA ALA A 153 -15.36 1.69 -10.87
C ALA A 153 -16.22 2.83 -10.30
N ALA A 154 -17.50 2.54 -9.99
CA ALA A 154 -18.49 3.55 -9.62
C ALA A 154 -18.53 3.84 -8.11
N THR A 155 -18.13 2.88 -7.28
CA THR A 155 -18.16 3.02 -5.82
C THR A 155 -16.99 3.89 -5.37
N ASP A 156 -17.29 4.96 -4.61
CA ASP A 156 -16.25 5.79 -3.99
C ASP A 156 -15.45 4.94 -3.00
N PHE A 157 -14.13 5.05 -3.02
CA PHE A 157 -13.27 4.24 -2.15
C PHE A 157 -13.62 4.46 -0.66
N ARG A 158 -14.11 5.64 -0.28
CA ARG A 158 -14.53 5.96 1.10
C ARG A 158 -15.82 5.23 1.49
N ASP A 159 -16.67 4.92 0.52
CA ASP A 159 -17.92 4.19 0.74
C ASP A 159 -17.71 2.66 0.67
N SER A 160 -16.72 2.20 -0.09
CA SER A 160 -16.45 0.78 -0.27
C SER A 160 -16.29 -0.04 1.03
N PRO A 161 -15.62 0.41 2.11
CA PRO A 161 -15.52 -0.38 3.34
C PRO A 161 -16.86 -0.58 4.06
N LYS A 162 -17.90 0.21 3.76
CA LYS A 162 -19.21 0.07 4.43
C LYS A 162 -19.85 -1.30 4.22
N GLY A 163 -19.50 -2.01 3.14
CA GLY A 163 -19.94 -3.37 2.88
C GLY A 163 -19.55 -4.35 3.99
N LEU A 164 -18.40 -4.13 4.65
CA LEU A 164 -17.93 -4.94 5.78
C LEU A 164 -18.86 -4.87 7.00
N PHE A 165 -19.61 -3.76 7.16
CA PHE A 165 -20.38 -3.48 8.38
C PHE A 165 -21.90 -3.59 8.20
N SER A 166 -22.33 -3.94 6.99
CA SER A 166 -23.76 -4.19 6.72
C SER A 166 -24.23 -5.51 7.34
N VAL A 167 -25.53 -5.64 7.58
CA VAL A 167 -26.15 -6.85 8.12
C VAL A 167 -27.25 -7.33 7.16
N PRO A 168 -27.07 -8.48 6.47
CA PRO A 168 -25.84 -9.27 6.40
C PRO A 168 -24.70 -8.51 5.70
N PRO A 169 -23.42 -8.88 5.91
CA PRO A 169 -22.31 -8.22 5.25
C PRO A 169 -22.39 -8.40 3.74
N LYS A 170 -22.13 -7.32 2.99
CA LYS A 170 -22.08 -7.36 1.53
C LYS A 170 -20.79 -7.97 1.01
N CYS A 171 -19.71 -7.85 1.78
CA CYS A 171 -18.39 -8.39 1.49
C CYS A 171 -17.59 -8.58 2.79
N TYR A 172 -16.50 -9.34 2.73
CA TYR A 172 -15.78 -9.78 3.93
C TYR A 172 -14.36 -9.21 4.07
N LEU A 173 -13.77 -8.76 2.97
CA LEU A 173 -12.37 -8.30 2.88
C LEU A 173 -12.30 -6.93 2.18
N HIS A 174 -11.38 -6.08 2.61
CA HIS A 174 -11.12 -4.80 1.97
C HIS A 174 -9.62 -4.48 1.99
N HIS A 175 -8.97 -4.41 0.83
CA HIS A 175 -7.56 -3.99 0.72
C HIS A 175 -7.48 -2.47 0.63
N GLN A 176 -6.83 -1.84 1.61
CA GLN A 176 -6.60 -0.40 1.63
C GLN A 176 -5.59 0.00 2.70
N ALA A 177 -5.01 1.19 2.55
CA ALA A 177 -4.03 1.75 3.46
C ALA A 177 -4.53 2.00 4.90
N SER A 178 -3.58 2.22 5.81
CA SER A 178 -3.79 2.47 7.24
C SER A 178 -4.75 3.61 7.59
N PHE A 179 -5.03 4.53 6.66
CA PHE A 179 -5.94 5.67 6.89
C PHE A 179 -7.43 5.30 6.71
N ILE A 180 -7.75 4.17 6.07
CA ILE A 180 -9.13 3.80 5.72
C ILE A 180 -10.11 3.77 6.90
N PRO A 181 -9.71 3.50 8.16
CA PRO A 181 -10.65 3.54 9.29
C PRO A 181 -11.32 4.90 9.49
N THR A 182 -10.73 5.99 8.99
CA THR A 182 -11.36 7.33 8.98
C THR A 182 -12.71 7.35 8.26
N PHE A 183 -12.96 6.39 7.37
CA PHE A 183 -14.19 6.26 6.59
C PHE A 183 -15.11 5.11 7.05
N PHE A 184 -14.74 4.42 8.14
CA PHE A 184 -15.63 3.43 8.74
C PHE A 184 -16.83 4.12 9.42
N PRO A 185 -17.93 3.39 9.69
CA PRO A 185 -19.07 3.96 10.40
C PRO A 185 -18.68 4.63 11.72
N GLU A 186 -19.36 5.72 12.07
CA GLU A 186 -19.10 6.42 13.32
C GLU A 186 -19.22 5.48 14.52
N GLY A 187 -18.26 5.55 15.45
CA GLY A 187 -18.20 4.69 16.63
C GLY A 187 -17.50 3.34 16.41
N THR A 188 -17.10 3.00 15.18
CA THR A 188 -16.32 1.77 14.90
C THR A 188 -14.99 1.78 15.64
N LYS A 189 -14.72 0.72 16.40
CA LYS A 189 -13.47 0.52 17.15
C LYS A 189 -12.58 -0.48 16.43
N VAL A 190 -11.44 0.00 15.93
CA VAL A 190 -10.41 -0.88 15.35
C VAL A 190 -9.77 -1.74 16.43
N GLY A 191 -9.65 -3.05 16.17
CA GLY A 191 -9.27 -4.10 17.11
C GLY A 191 -10.48 -4.80 17.76
N GLN A 192 -11.70 -4.30 17.53
CA GLN A 192 -12.94 -4.91 18.01
C GLN A 192 -13.94 -5.11 16.85
N ASP A 193 -14.48 -4.01 16.32
CA ASP A 193 -15.52 -4.05 15.29
C ASP A 193 -14.94 -4.22 13.87
N ALA A 194 -13.69 -3.78 13.70
CA ALA A 194 -12.87 -3.98 12.50
C ALA A 194 -11.45 -4.36 12.93
N ASP A 195 -10.80 -5.27 12.22
CA ASP A 195 -9.37 -5.53 12.39
C ASP A 195 -8.75 -5.68 10.99
N PHE A 196 -7.44 -5.87 10.95
CA PHE A 196 -6.72 -6.09 9.71
C PHE A 196 -5.69 -7.19 9.85
N PHE A 197 -5.30 -7.74 8.71
CA PHE A 197 -4.13 -8.58 8.59
C PHE A 197 -3.22 -8.06 7.48
N TYR A 198 -1.93 -8.41 7.57
CA TYR A 198 -0.96 -8.08 6.53
C TYR A 198 -1.32 -8.81 5.23
N PHE A 199 -1.32 -8.11 4.09
CA PHE A 199 -1.58 -8.73 2.79
C PHE A 199 -0.54 -9.83 2.54
N PRO A 200 -0.95 -11.11 2.56
CA PRO A 200 -0.02 -12.18 2.85
C PRO A 200 0.99 -12.41 1.72
N PRO A 201 2.18 -12.98 1.99
CA PRO A 201 3.10 -13.42 0.95
C PRO A 201 2.59 -14.71 0.27
N TYR A 202 3.12 -15.04 -0.90
CA TYR A 202 2.95 -16.38 -1.46
C TYR A 202 3.82 -17.38 -0.70
N ALA A 203 3.23 -18.47 -0.21
CA ALA A 203 4.01 -19.55 0.40
C ALA A 203 4.99 -20.17 -0.61
N ALA A 204 4.60 -20.19 -1.89
CA ALA A 204 5.43 -20.69 -2.99
C ALA A 204 6.62 -19.79 -3.36
N LYS A 205 6.70 -18.56 -2.80
CA LYS A 205 7.77 -17.59 -3.07
C LYS A 205 8.41 -17.05 -1.79
N PRO A 206 8.95 -17.90 -0.91
CA PRO A 206 9.52 -17.47 0.38
C PRO A 206 10.71 -16.52 0.22
N GLU A 207 11.40 -16.55 -0.93
CA GLU A 207 12.53 -15.68 -1.25
C GLU A 207 12.16 -14.20 -1.35
N LEU A 208 10.88 -13.87 -1.58
CA LEU A 208 10.40 -12.47 -1.63
C LEU A 208 10.19 -11.86 -0.24
N GLY A 209 10.20 -12.69 0.81
CA GLY A 209 10.07 -12.23 2.20
C GLY A 209 8.70 -11.65 2.53
N THR A 210 8.69 -10.55 3.30
CA THR A 210 7.49 -9.81 3.74
C THR A 210 7.59 -8.34 3.30
N PRO A 211 7.39 -8.07 2.00
CA PRO A 211 7.53 -6.72 1.46
C PRO A 211 6.31 -5.85 1.79
N VAL A 212 6.57 -4.67 2.34
CA VAL A 212 5.54 -3.69 2.66
C VAL A 212 5.49 -2.60 1.58
N LEU A 213 4.33 -2.44 0.94
CA LEU A 213 3.98 -1.23 0.23
C LEU A 213 3.57 -0.16 1.25
N GLY A 214 4.00 1.08 1.04
CA GLY A 214 3.52 2.19 1.84
C GLY A 214 3.60 3.53 1.15
N ALA A 215 2.98 4.53 1.76
CA ALA A 215 3.21 5.94 1.48
C ALA A 215 3.79 6.59 2.73
N GLY A 216 4.01 7.91 2.71
CA GLY A 216 4.55 8.57 3.88
C GLY A 216 4.98 10.02 3.66
N THR A 217 5.53 10.59 4.72
CA THR A 217 6.01 11.96 4.76
C THR A 217 7.53 11.97 4.89
N LEU A 218 8.16 12.71 3.97
CA LEU A 218 9.58 12.98 3.98
C LEU A 218 9.84 14.42 4.43
N ALA A 219 10.84 14.64 5.29
CA ALA A 219 11.32 15.96 5.64
C ALA A 219 12.54 16.33 4.78
N MET A 220 12.48 17.50 4.13
CA MET A 220 13.54 18.00 3.26
C MET A 220 14.00 19.38 3.72
N ILE A 221 15.31 19.64 3.62
CA ILE A 221 15.87 20.97 3.87
C ILE A 221 15.96 21.73 2.54
N THR A 222 15.08 22.70 2.34
CA THR A 222 15.08 23.55 1.13
C THR A 222 16.06 24.71 1.21
N LYS A 223 16.36 25.18 2.43
CA LYS A 223 17.39 26.18 2.72
C LYS A 223 18.24 25.73 3.89
N ASP A 224 19.52 25.50 3.61
CA ASP A 224 20.44 25.01 4.63
C ASP A 224 20.68 26.03 5.75
N SER A 225 20.62 25.55 6.99
CA SER A 225 20.88 26.33 8.20
C SER A 225 21.16 25.41 9.39
N LYS A 226 21.80 25.94 10.43
CA LYS A 226 22.01 25.20 11.69
C LYS A 226 20.68 24.71 12.28
N SER A 227 19.64 25.54 12.25
CA SER A 227 18.31 25.18 12.77
C SER A 227 17.63 24.08 11.96
N ALA A 228 17.71 24.13 10.63
CA ALA A 228 17.12 23.10 9.77
C ALA A 228 17.80 21.73 9.97
N ARG A 229 19.14 21.71 10.09
CA ARG A 229 19.90 20.50 10.41
C ARG A 229 19.57 19.97 11.81
N ALA A 230 19.49 20.85 12.80
CA ALA A 230 19.10 20.46 14.17
C ALA A 230 17.70 19.85 14.22
N PHE A 231 16.76 20.33 13.38
CA PHE A 231 15.45 19.71 13.27
C PHE A 231 15.51 18.28 12.71
N ILE A 232 16.34 18.02 11.69
CA ILE A 232 16.56 16.63 11.22
C ILE A 232 17.17 15.75 12.31
N GLU A 233 18.10 16.26 13.12
CA GLU A 233 18.62 15.50 14.27
C GLU A 233 17.54 15.23 15.33
N PHE A 234 16.63 16.18 15.58
CA PHE A 234 15.48 15.96 16.46
C PHE A 234 14.58 14.84 15.92
N LEU A 235 14.30 14.80 14.61
CA LEU A 235 13.48 13.73 14.00
C LEU A 235 14.13 12.34 14.05
N LYS A 236 15.43 12.23 14.34
CA LYS A 236 16.10 10.94 14.59
C LYS A 236 15.84 10.39 16.00
N MET A 237 15.41 11.23 16.94
CA MET A 237 15.23 10.82 18.32
C MET A 237 13.96 9.99 18.50
N PRO A 238 13.99 8.86 19.24
CA PRO A 238 12.78 8.10 19.57
C PRO A 238 11.66 8.97 20.14
N LEU A 239 12.01 9.90 21.04
CA LEU A 239 11.08 10.85 21.63
C LEU A 239 10.25 11.63 20.60
N ALA A 240 10.85 12.06 19.48
CA ALA A 240 10.13 12.81 18.45
C ALA A 240 9.02 11.97 17.81
N HIS A 241 9.28 10.68 17.62
CA HIS A 241 8.31 9.72 17.09
C HIS A 241 7.26 9.39 18.15
N GLU A 242 7.69 9.07 19.37
CA GLU A 242 6.83 8.63 20.48
C GLU A 242 5.78 9.68 20.88
N ILE A 243 6.12 10.97 20.82
CA ILE A 243 5.15 12.07 21.05
C ILE A 243 3.98 11.97 20.05
N TRP A 244 4.26 11.78 18.77
CA TRP A 244 3.20 11.69 17.75
C TRP A 244 2.51 10.32 17.77
N MET A 245 3.25 9.24 18.06
CA MET A 245 2.66 7.91 18.26
C MET A 245 1.54 7.92 19.30
N ALA A 246 1.72 8.69 20.38
CA ALA A 246 0.75 8.83 21.46
C ALA A 246 -0.49 9.66 21.09
N GLU A 247 -0.39 10.55 20.11
CA GLU A 247 -1.54 11.31 19.57
C GLU A 247 -2.35 10.50 18.54
N GLY A 248 -1.75 9.48 17.94
CA GLY A 248 -2.37 8.62 16.92
C GLY A 248 -2.14 9.08 15.48
N GLY A 249 -2.56 8.25 14.53
CA GLY A 249 -2.39 8.51 13.09
C GLY A 249 -0.93 8.53 12.59
N PHE A 250 0.01 8.02 13.38
CA PHE A 250 1.44 8.00 13.07
C PHE A 250 2.01 6.59 13.23
N VAL A 251 2.73 6.14 12.21
CA VAL A 251 3.48 4.88 12.19
C VAL A 251 4.88 5.17 11.66
N THR A 252 5.88 4.47 12.22
CA THR A 252 7.30 4.74 11.94
C THR A 252 8.09 3.44 11.73
N PRO A 253 9.07 3.43 10.81
CA PRO A 253 10.00 2.31 10.66
C PRO A 253 11.13 2.32 11.70
N LEU A 254 11.23 3.33 12.57
CA LEU A 254 12.31 3.44 13.56
C LEU A 254 12.23 2.32 14.61
N LYS A 255 13.24 1.44 14.65
CA LYS A 255 13.25 0.25 15.51
C LYS A 255 13.43 0.54 17.00
N SER A 256 13.96 1.70 17.36
CA SER A 256 14.33 2.05 18.73
C SER A 256 13.23 2.75 19.53
N VAL A 257 12.06 3.00 18.93
CA VAL A 257 10.92 3.60 19.64
C VAL A 257 10.35 2.65 20.68
N ASN A 258 9.78 3.21 21.74
CA ASN A 258 8.90 2.48 22.63
C ASN A 258 7.58 2.16 21.92
N LYS A 259 7.37 0.89 21.56
CA LYS A 259 6.14 0.43 20.89
C LYS A 259 4.88 0.61 21.75
N ASP A 260 5.01 0.70 23.06
CA ASP A 260 3.87 0.94 23.95
C ASP A 260 3.41 2.40 23.94
N ALA A 261 4.13 3.30 23.25
CA ALA A 261 3.71 4.68 23.05
C ALA A 261 2.69 4.84 21.91
N TYR A 262 2.40 3.80 21.12
CA TYR A 262 1.31 3.87 20.13
C TYR A 262 -0.05 4.05 20.82
N ALA A 263 -0.85 5.00 20.32
CA ALA A 263 -2.17 5.32 20.87
C ALA A 263 -3.19 4.16 20.82
N SER A 264 -2.92 3.11 20.04
CA SER A 264 -3.77 1.92 19.96
C SER A 264 -2.99 0.67 19.58
N ASP A 265 -3.51 -0.50 19.94
CA ASP A 265 -2.96 -1.80 19.53
C ASP A 265 -2.94 -1.96 17.99
N ALA A 266 -3.91 -1.35 17.30
CA ALA A 266 -3.95 -1.31 15.84
C ALA A 266 -2.73 -0.57 15.26
N LEU A 267 -2.41 0.62 15.77
CA LEU A 267 -1.22 1.36 15.37
C LEU A 267 0.06 0.62 15.73
N LYS A 268 0.10 -0.04 16.90
CA LYS A 268 1.22 -0.89 17.30
C LYS A 268 1.46 -2.03 16.32
N LYS A 269 0.41 -2.79 15.94
CA LYS A 269 0.49 -3.84 14.92
C LYS A 269 0.99 -3.29 13.57
N GLN A 270 0.51 -2.13 13.12
CA GLN A 270 1.00 -1.50 11.87
C GLN A 270 2.47 -1.10 11.96
N GLY A 271 2.90 -0.52 13.09
CA GLY A 271 4.30 -0.20 13.35
C GLY A 271 5.20 -1.42 13.35
N GLU A 272 4.71 -2.55 13.87
CA GLU A 272 5.44 -3.80 13.84
C GLU A 272 5.56 -4.39 12.43
N ILE A 273 4.50 -4.33 11.61
CA ILE A 273 4.57 -4.70 10.20
C ILE A 273 5.67 -3.87 9.51
N LEU A 274 5.67 -2.55 9.72
CA LEU A 274 6.60 -1.65 9.06
C LEU A 274 8.05 -1.84 9.54
N ALA A 275 8.26 -1.94 10.85
CA ALA A 275 9.60 -2.09 11.44
C ALA A 275 10.22 -3.47 11.16
N ASN A 276 9.40 -4.51 10.97
CA ASN A 276 9.86 -5.87 10.70
C ASN A 276 9.85 -6.24 9.20
N ALA A 277 9.42 -5.34 8.31
CA ALA A 277 9.39 -5.58 6.88
C ALA A 277 10.78 -5.99 6.36
N SER A 278 10.84 -7.05 5.55
CA SER A 278 12.09 -7.42 4.88
C SER A 278 12.49 -6.37 3.84
N THR A 279 11.48 -5.79 3.19
CA THR A 279 11.62 -4.77 2.15
C THR A 279 10.49 -3.76 2.30
N PHE A 280 10.78 -2.49 2.04
CA PHE A 280 9.77 -1.44 1.92
C PHE A 280 9.82 -0.87 0.50
N ARG A 281 8.68 -0.58 -0.11
CA ARG A 281 8.62 0.26 -1.31
C ARG A 281 7.56 1.33 -1.13
N PHE A 282 7.93 2.55 -1.51
CA PHE A 282 7.00 3.66 -1.55
C PHE A 282 6.06 3.47 -2.73
N ASP A 283 4.84 4.01 -2.62
CA ASP A 283 3.84 4.03 -3.67
C ASP A 283 4.46 4.37 -5.04
N GLY A 284 4.32 3.43 -5.96
CA GLY A 284 4.95 3.45 -7.27
C GLY A 284 4.34 4.54 -8.12
N SER A 285 3.02 4.68 -8.11
CA SER A 285 2.31 5.74 -8.83
C SER A 285 2.75 7.14 -8.38
N ASP A 286 2.99 7.35 -7.08
CA ASP A 286 3.51 8.61 -6.53
C ASP A 286 4.95 8.91 -6.95
N LEU A 287 5.75 7.86 -7.19
CA LEU A 287 7.14 7.98 -7.64
C LEU A 287 7.27 8.21 -9.16
N MET A 288 6.22 7.93 -9.93
CA MET A 288 6.19 8.14 -11.38
C MET A 288 5.94 9.62 -11.72
N PRO A 289 6.25 10.08 -12.96
CA PRO A 289 5.80 11.38 -13.42
C PRO A 289 4.29 11.51 -13.29
N GLY A 290 3.79 12.67 -12.83
CA GLY A 290 2.36 12.83 -12.50
C GLY A 290 1.41 12.55 -13.67
N LYS A 291 1.83 12.75 -14.92
CA LYS A 291 1.03 12.37 -16.11
C LYS A 291 0.85 10.85 -16.25
N ILE A 292 1.73 10.07 -15.66
CA ILE A 292 1.70 8.61 -15.71
C ILE A 292 1.06 8.07 -14.44
N GLY A 293 1.70 8.26 -13.28
CA GLY A 293 1.23 7.71 -12.01
C GLY A 293 -0.17 8.21 -11.65
N ALA A 294 -0.30 9.54 -11.54
CA ALA A 294 -1.57 10.22 -11.26
C ALA A 294 -2.44 10.49 -12.50
N GLY A 295 -2.20 9.78 -13.60
CA GLY A 295 -2.84 10.02 -14.89
C GLY A 295 -3.11 8.73 -15.65
N ALA A 296 -2.22 8.38 -16.58
CA ALA A 296 -2.40 7.22 -17.45
C ALA A 296 -2.62 5.91 -16.67
N PHE A 297 -1.93 5.72 -15.54
CA PHE A 297 -2.07 4.52 -14.73
C PHE A 297 -3.45 4.43 -14.07
N TRP A 298 -3.92 5.50 -13.42
CA TRP A 298 -5.27 5.58 -12.86
C TRP A 298 -6.35 5.30 -13.92
N THR A 299 -6.27 5.98 -15.06
CA THR A 299 -7.18 5.76 -16.20
C THR A 299 -7.13 4.32 -16.68
N GLY A 300 -5.93 3.74 -16.81
CA GLY A 300 -5.73 2.36 -17.22
C GLY A 300 -6.40 1.36 -16.27
N MET A 301 -6.40 1.62 -14.97
CA MET A 301 -7.09 0.76 -14.00
C MET A 301 -8.62 0.82 -14.14
N ILE A 302 -9.17 1.98 -14.51
CA ILE A 302 -10.60 2.11 -14.82
C ILE A 302 -10.95 1.40 -16.13
N ASP A 303 -10.10 1.52 -17.15
CA ASP A 303 -10.26 0.78 -18.40
C ASP A 303 -10.22 -0.74 -18.18
N LEU A 304 -9.32 -1.21 -17.30
CA LEU A 304 -9.20 -2.63 -16.92
C LEU A 304 -10.53 -3.16 -16.37
N VAL A 305 -11.10 -2.50 -15.37
CA VAL A 305 -12.39 -2.92 -14.79
C VAL A 305 -13.57 -2.66 -15.74
N GLY A 306 -13.38 -1.77 -16.72
CA GLY A 306 -14.27 -1.58 -17.87
C GLY A 306 -14.20 -2.69 -18.92
N GLY A 307 -13.32 -3.67 -18.76
CA GLY A 307 -13.22 -4.88 -19.60
C GLY A 307 -12.04 -4.89 -20.58
N LYS A 308 -11.15 -3.90 -20.52
CA LYS A 308 -9.92 -3.92 -21.32
C LYS A 308 -8.92 -4.92 -20.77
N SER A 309 -8.14 -5.57 -21.62
CA SER A 309 -7.16 -6.57 -21.16
C SER A 309 -6.00 -5.91 -20.40
N ALA A 310 -5.38 -6.64 -19.48
CA ALA A 310 -4.20 -6.19 -18.75
C ALA A 310 -3.06 -5.78 -19.70
N GLN A 311 -2.87 -6.53 -20.79
CA GLN A 311 -1.85 -6.25 -21.80
C GLN A 311 -2.11 -4.93 -22.54
N ASP A 312 -3.36 -4.67 -22.93
CA ASP A 312 -3.73 -3.44 -23.66
C ASP A 312 -3.65 -2.22 -22.75
N VAL A 313 -4.13 -2.33 -21.51
CA VAL A 313 -4.00 -1.30 -20.47
C VAL A 313 -2.53 -0.95 -20.26
N ALA A 314 -1.70 -1.94 -20.00
CA ALA A 314 -0.27 -1.77 -19.81
C ALA A 314 0.43 -1.13 -21.02
N THR A 315 0.04 -1.53 -22.23
CA THR A 315 0.56 -0.98 -23.48
C THR A 315 0.20 0.50 -23.64
N ASP A 316 -1.02 0.90 -23.28
CA ASP A 316 -1.46 2.29 -23.40
C ASP A 316 -0.83 3.21 -22.32
N ILE A 317 -0.60 2.68 -21.12
CA ILE A 317 0.20 3.38 -20.11
C ILE A 317 1.64 3.57 -20.63
N GLN A 318 2.24 2.53 -21.21
CA GLN A 318 3.59 2.65 -21.78
C GLN A 318 3.65 3.68 -22.91
N LYS A 319 2.67 3.71 -23.82
CA LYS A 319 2.59 4.74 -24.87
C LYS A 319 2.54 6.16 -24.28
N SER A 320 1.79 6.33 -23.19
CA SER A 320 1.70 7.62 -22.49
C SER A 320 3.03 8.01 -21.87
N TRP A 321 3.79 7.04 -21.36
CA TRP A 321 5.14 7.25 -20.84
C TRP A 321 6.12 7.65 -21.95
N ASP A 322 6.13 6.93 -23.07
CA ASP A 322 7.04 7.20 -24.18
C ASP A 322 6.77 8.58 -24.81
N ALA A 323 5.54 9.08 -24.74
CA ALA A 323 5.17 10.42 -25.22
C ALA A 323 5.71 11.57 -24.35
N ILE A 324 6.25 11.30 -23.15
CA ILE A 324 6.79 12.32 -22.24
C ILE A 324 8.30 12.19 -21.99
N LYS A 325 8.96 11.19 -22.60
CA LYS A 325 10.42 11.04 -22.63
C LYS A 325 11.05 11.99 -23.65
#